data_AF-A0AAD6UPP7-F1
#
_entry.id   AF-A0AAD6UPP7-F1
#
_cell.length_a   1.000
_cell.length_b   1.000
_cell.length_c   1.000
_cell.angle_alpha   90.00
_cell.angle_beta   90.00
_cell.angle_gamma   90.00
#
_symmetry.space_group_name_H-M   'P 1'
#
loop_
_entity.id
_entity.type
_entity.pdbx_description
1 polymer ?
#
loop_
_entity_poly.entity_id
_entity_poly.type
_entity_poly.pdbx_seq_one_letter_code
_entity_poly.pdbx_strand_id
1 'polypeptide(L)' 'VEPEYVGGAPSLQVVNVDTIARAGHLIGVYGTAELPEDFHFSDSLDAFNTYFVNPYADHHMHELLN' A
#
# COMPACT_ATOMS: atom_id res chain seq x y z
N VAL A 1 -7.54 -9.13 -12.70
CA VAL A 1 -6.53 -9.76 -11.83
C VAL A 1 -7.26 -10.77 -10.97
N GLU A 2 -6.97 -12.06 -11.04
CA GLU A 2 -7.59 -13.02 -10.11
C GLU A 2 -6.79 -13.06 -8.81
N PRO A 3 -7.42 -13.16 -7.63
CA PRO A 3 -6.68 -13.20 -6.37
C PRO A 3 -5.87 -14.49 -6.34
N GLU A 4 -4.57 -14.39 -6.07
CA GLU A 4 -3.74 -15.56 -5.85
C GLU A 4 -4.06 -16.16 -4.47
N TYR A 5 -4.17 -17.48 -4.38
CA TYR A 5 -4.46 -18.19 -3.13
C TYR A 5 -3.33 -19.16 -2.80
N VAL A 6 -2.84 -19.10 -1.56
CA VAL A 6 -1.86 -20.04 -1.00
C VAL A 6 -2.56 -20.89 0.05
N GLY A 7 -2.68 -22.20 -0.19
CA GLY A 7 -3.33 -23.12 0.75
C GLY A 7 -4.82 -22.85 1.00
N GLY A 8 -5.52 -22.17 0.08
CA GLY A 8 -6.92 -21.80 0.20
C GLY A 8 -7.18 -20.46 0.90
N ALA A 9 -6.13 -19.75 1.33
CA ALA A 9 -6.21 -18.39 1.85
C ALA A 9 -5.69 -17.38 0.82
N PRO A 10 -6.15 -16.12 0.83
CA PRO A 10 -5.59 -15.08 -0.03
C PRO A 10 -4.09 -14.94 0.19
N SER A 11 -3.31 -14.89 -0.88
CA SER A 11 -1.88 -14.62 -0.83
C SER A 11 -1.64 -13.23 -0.23
N LEU A 12 -0.91 -13.18 0.89
CA LEU A 12 -0.49 -11.94 1.54
C LEU A 12 1.04 -11.87 1.51
N GLN A 13 1.56 -10.79 0.93
CA GLN A 13 3.00 -10.54 0.85
C GLN A 13 3.33 -9.17 1.47
N VAL A 14 4.45 -9.09 2.19
CA VAL A 14 5.02 -7.83 2.67
C VAL A 14 6.19 -7.47 1.76
N VAL A 15 6.18 -6.26 1.21
CA VAL A 15 7.16 -5.73 0.27
C VAL A 15 7.61 -4.35 0.73
N ASN A 16 8.83 -3.95 0.41
CA ASN A 16 9.30 -2.60 0.72
C ASN A 16 8.61 -1.59 -0.22
N VAL A 17 8.08 -0.50 0.33
CA VAL A 17 7.39 0.55 -0.43
C VAL A 17 8.29 1.19 -1.51
N ASP A 18 9.60 1.24 -1.29
CA ASP A 18 10.59 1.74 -2.26
C ASP A 18 10.69 0.86 -3.53
N THR A 19 10.19 -0.38 -3.46
CA THR A 19 10.19 -1.32 -4.59
C THR A 19 8.97 -1.14 -5.50
N ILE A 20 8.03 -0.26 -5.13
CA ILE A 20 6.84 0.04 -5.93
C ILE A 20 7.21 1.05 -7.03
N ALA A 21 7.24 0.60 -8.28
CA ALA A 21 7.71 1.42 -9.40
C ALA A 21 6.67 2.40 -9.97
N ARG A 22 5.39 2.28 -9.57
CA ARG A 22 4.29 3.08 -10.14
C ARG A 22 3.36 3.62 -9.05
N ALA A 23 2.66 4.70 -9.40
CA ALA A 23 1.62 5.26 -8.54
C ALA A 23 0.56 4.19 -8.25
N GLY A 24 0.16 4.12 -6.98
CA GLY A 24 -0.79 3.16 -6.46
C GLY A 24 -1.55 3.78 -5.29
N HIS A 25 -2.78 3.34 -5.07
CA HIS A 25 -3.54 3.81 -3.92
C HIS A 25 -3.04 3.10 -2.65
N LEU A 26 -2.13 3.76 -1.92
CA LEU A 26 -1.60 3.29 -0.65
C LEU A 26 -2.48 3.81 0.49
N ILE A 27 -3.03 2.90 1.29
CA ILE A 27 -3.80 3.26 2.49
C ILE A 27 -2.91 3.00 3.70
N GLY A 28 -2.50 4.05 4.41
CA GLY A 28 -1.73 3.92 5.64
C GLY A 28 -2.48 3.11 6.69
N VAL A 29 -1.77 2.24 7.41
CA VAL A 29 -2.33 1.57 8.59
C VAL A 29 -2.35 2.57 9.74
N TYR A 30 -3.55 3.01 10.10
CA TYR A 30 -3.73 4.02 11.15
C TYR A 30 -3.47 3.44 12.55
N GLY A 31 -2.85 4.25 13.39
CA GLY A 31 -2.73 4.01 14.83
C GLY A 31 -3.87 4.69 15.61
N THR A 32 -3.62 4.99 16.88
CA THR A 32 -4.56 5.73 17.74
C THR A 32 -4.37 7.24 17.68
N ALA A 33 -3.40 7.73 16.93
CA ALA A 33 -3.09 9.15 16.79
C ALA A 33 -3.87 9.76 15.62
N GLU A 34 -4.30 11.00 15.79
CA GLU A 34 -4.93 11.80 14.75
C GLU A 34 -3.87 12.50 13.90
N LEU A 35 -4.17 12.71 12.62
CA LEU A 35 -3.32 13.54 11.76
C LEU A 35 -3.50 15.03 12.13
N PRO A 36 -2.44 15.85 12.07
CA PRO A 36 -2.56 17.29 12.19
C PRO A 36 -3.56 17.88 11.17
N GLU A 37 -4.26 18.96 11.53
CA GLU A 37 -5.21 19.62 10.60
C GLU A 37 -4.52 20.19 9.35
N ASP A 38 -3.24 20.56 9.46
CA ASP A 38 -2.39 21.09 8.39
C ASP A 38 -1.52 20.01 7.73
N PHE A 39 -1.83 18.73 7.95
CA PHE A 39 -1.08 17.62 7.37
C PHE A 39 -1.06 17.70 5.84
N HIS A 40 0.14 17.80 5.28
CA HIS A 40 0.31 17.88 3.84
C HIS A 40 0.32 16.48 3.22
N PHE A 41 -0.45 16.29 2.15
CA PHE A 41 -0.61 14.97 1.53
C PHE A 41 0.71 14.37 1.01
N SER A 42 1.73 15.18 0.72
CA SER A 42 3.07 14.69 0.32
C SER A 42 3.75 13.88 1.41
N ASP A 43 3.43 14.15 2.66
CA ASP A 43 4.11 13.54 3.82
C ASP A 43 3.47 12.18 4.16
N SER A 44 2.41 11.79 3.44
CA SER A 44 1.68 10.54 3.63
C SER A 44 2.57 9.31 3.48
N LEU A 45 3.65 9.36 2.70
CA LEU A 45 4.56 8.22 2.53
C LEU A 45 5.55 8.07 3.70
N ASP A 46 5.81 9.16 4.42
CA ASP A 46 6.70 9.16 5.59
C ASP A 46 5.91 9.05 6.91
N ALA A 47 4.61 9.35 6.88
CA ALA A 47 3.76 9.39 8.06
C ALA A 47 3.32 8.02 8.59
N PHE A 48 3.38 6.95 7.78
CA PHE A 48 2.95 5.61 8.20
C PHE A 48 4.07 4.57 8.02
N ASN A 49 4.13 3.63 8.96
CA ASN A 49 5.13 2.56 8.91
C ASN A 49 4.75 1.43 7.93
N THR A 50 3.45 1.28 7.64
CA THR A 50 2.92 0.19 6.82
C THR A 50 1.71 0.66 6.02
N TYR A 51 1.55 0.10 4.83
CA TYR A 51 0.49 0.46 3.89
C TYR A 51 -0.23 -0.78 3.40
N PHE A 52 -1.56 -0.68 3.26
CA PHE A 52 -2.33 -1.63 2.49
C PHE A 52 -2.30 -1.23 1.02
N VAL A 53 -1.93 -2.20 0.19
CA VAL A 53 -1.87 -2.08 -1.27
C VAL A 53 -2.98 -2.94 -1.83
N ASN A 54 -3.97 -2.32 -2.47
CA ASN A 54 -5.02 -3.06 -3.15
C ASN A 54 -4.70 -3.15 -4.66
N PRO A 55 -4.35 -4.33 -5.20
CA PRO A 55 -4.03 -4.50 -6.62
C PRO A 55 -5.24 -4.28 -7.55
N TYR A 56 -6.44 -4.11 -7.00
CA TYR A 56 -7.68 -3.83 -7.73
C TYR A 56 -8.11 -2.37 -7.69
N ALA A 57 -7.60 -1.60 -6.72
CA ALA A 57 -7.97 -0.19 -6.57
C ALA A 57 -7.38 0.66 -7.69
N ASP A 58 -6.28 0.22 -8.29
CA ASP A 58 -5.64 0.90 -9.40
C ASP A 58 -5.22 -0.11 -10.48
N HIS A 59 -5.90 -0.05 -11.63
CA HIS A 59 -5.62 -0.91 -12.78
C HIS A 59 -4.20 -0.69 -13.35
N HIS A 60 -3.51 0.40 -12.99
CA HIS A 60 -2.17 0.72 -13.48
C HIS A 60 -1.02 0.24 -12.58
N MET A 61 -1.30 -0.33 -11.40
CA MET A 61 -0.30 -0.67 -10.38
C MET A 61 0.11 -2.15 -10.48
N HIS A 62 1.01 -2.52 -11.41
CA HIS A 62 1.36 -3.94 -11.66
C HIS A 62 2.86 -4.25 -11.72
N GLU A 63 3.75 -3.38 -11.23
CA GLU A 63 5.18 -3.69 -11.20
C GLU A 63 5.79 -3.42 -9.82
N LEU A 64 6.16 -4.52 -9.17
CA LEU A 64 7.09 -4.53 -8.05
C LEU A 64 8.49 -4.82 -8.63
N LEU A 65 9.50 -4.05 -8.25
CA LEU A 65 10.87 -4.31 -8.68
C LEU A 65 11.42 -5.55 -7.96
N ASN A 66 11.83 -6.54 -8.75
CA ASN A 66 12.62 -7.71 -8.31
C ASN A 66 14.08 -7.34 -8.05
#